data_AF-A0A9P8N8F5-F1
#
_entry.id   AF-A0A9P8N8F5-F1
#
_cell.length_a   1.000
_cell.length_b   1.000
_cell.length_c   1.000
_cell.angle_alpha   90.00
_cell.angle_beta   90.00
_cell.angle_gamma   90.00
#
_symmetry.space_group_name_H-M   'P 1'
#
loop_
_entity.id
_entity.type
_entity.pdbx_description
1 polymer ?
#
loop_
_entity_poly.entity_id
_entity_poly.type
_entity_poly.pdbx_seq_one_letter_code
_entity_poly.pdbx_strand_id
1 'polypeptide(L)'
;MDWDHCAEEQSQRLFASWLRILLGASPALALKLAKKHRPDQEPTEASSLITGAFNICSIVTFEDGFKVIVRFPILGRSRFRVEKTNDELLVMAYLTPRTKIPIPQILGTGMWACGPYTVSTFVEGTLLSKCLPNPGSGVSSPELSRAYRAMADIMLELYKLPFPRIGAIGHEVDQWKVAKRPLTLNMNELVRVGNYPPSEFAQPSFQTASEYFEELARQQYLHLKYQRNDAFLDRYRPRLELFLREMKACEDERICAGTLEESERLSEPMAQSMANGMFWFCLAVRKSFMFDDIYWTFLDEKFYGPLGVLEDRLSLLSDEEKSGLDGFVKSKMQQSSECCLDEHLTLDEVMEL
;
A
#
# COMPACT_ATOMS: atom_id res chain seq x y z
N MET A 1 -4.24 9.38 6.57
CA MET A 1 -4.67 9.83 5.23
C MET A 1 -5.77 8.88 4.82
N ASP A 2 -6.92 9.39 4.39
CA ASP A 2 -8.00 8.52 3.90
C ASP A 2 -7.58 7.91 2.56
N TRP A 3 -8.03 6.70 2.26
CA TRP A 3 -7.70 6.00 1.01
C TRP A 3 -8.55 6.49 -0.17
N ASP A 4 -8.10 6.22 -1.40
CA ASP A 4 -8.88 6.44 -2.62
C ASP A 4 -10.08 5.46 -2.64
N HIS A 5 -11.27 6.01 -2.38
CA HIS A 5 -12.52 5.25 -2.35
C HIS A 5 -12.87 4.62 -3.69
N CYS A 6 -12.55 5.26 -4.82
CA CYS A 6 -12.81 4.69 -6.14
C CYS A 6 -11.92 3.46 -6.38
N ALA A 7 -10.64 3.55 -6.02
CA ALA A 7 -9.72 2.42 -6.07
C ALA A 7 -10.16 1.29 -5.12
N GLU A 8 -10.64 1.63 -3.93
CA GLU A 8 -11.21 0.68 -2.99
C GLU A 8 -12.46 -0.01 -3.53
N GLU A 9 -13.43 0.75 -4.04
CA GLU A 9 -14.67 0.21 -4.60
C GLU A 9 -14.39 -0.70 -5.80
N GLN A 10 -13.47 -0.30 -6.69
CA GLN A 10 -13.04 -1.14 -7.80
C GLN A 10 -12.42 -2.46 -7.30
N SER A 11 -11.56 -2.38 -6.27
CA SER A 11 -10.96 -3.56 -5.63
C SER A 11 -12.02 -4.47 -4.98
N GLN A 12 -13.05 -3.91 -4.36
CA GLN A 12 -14.18 -4.64 -3.78
C GLN A 12 -15.05 -5.31 -4.87
N ARG A 13 -15.33 -4.62 -5.98
CA ARG A 13 -16.06 -5.18 -7.13
C ARG A 13 -15.31 -6.36 -7.74
N LEU A 14 -13.99 -6.21 -7.96
CA LEU A 14 -13.13 -7.30 -8.45
C LEU A 14 -13.14 -8.50 -7.49
N PHE A 15 -13.05 -8.24 -6.18
CA PHE A 15 -13.13 -9.29 -5.17
C PHE A 15 -14.47 -10.03 -5.21
N ALA A 16 -15.60 -9.32 -5.24
CA ALA A 16 -16.93 -9.91 -5.26
C ALA A 16 -17.16 -10.76 -6.51
N SER A 17 -16.78 -10.26 -7.70
CA SER A 17 -16.87 -11.01 -8.95
C SER A 17 -16.01 -12.27 -8.93
N TRP A 18 -14.77 -12.16 -8.45
CA TRP A 18 -13.86 -13.30 -8.34
C TRP A 18 -14.36 -14.34 -7.33
N LEU A 19 -14.87 -13.91 -6.19
CA LEU A 19 -15.44 -14.79 -5.16
C LEU A 19 -16.64 -15.57 -5.70
N ARG A 20 -17.53 -14.92 -6.45
CA ARG A 20 -18.68 -15.59 -7.08
C ARG A 20 -18.23 -16.70 -8.04
N ILE A 21 -17.18 -16.48 -8.82
CA ILE A 21 -16.61 -17.51 -9.71
C ILE A 21 -16.01 -18.65 -8.89
N LEU A 22 -15.23 -18.35 -7.85
CA LEU A 22 -14.62 -19.37 -6.99
C LEU A 22 -15.69 -20.21 -6.27
N LEU A 23 -16.75 -19.58 -5.76
CA LEU A 23 -17.87 -20.26 -5.11
C LEU A 23 -18.58 -21.19 -6.09
N GLY A 24 -18.87 -20.73 -7.31
CA GLY A 24 -19.51 -21.56 -8.34
C GLY A 24 -18.64 -22.74 -8.81
N ALA A 25 -17.31 -22.60 -8.74
CA ALA A 25 -16.38 -23.68 -9.11
C ALA A 25 -16.06 -24.63 -7.95
N SER A 26 -16.37 -24.25 -6.70
CA SER A 26 -16.10 -25.05 -5.50
C SER A 26 -17.31 -25.93 -5.16
N PRO A 27 -17.11 -27.13 -4.57
CA PRO A 27 -15.84 -27.73 -4.14
C PRO A 27 -15.05 -28.41 -5.27
N ALA A 28 -15.64 -28.62 -6.45
CA ALA A 28 -15.06 -29.41 -7.54
C ALA A 28 -13.65 -28.94 -7.95
N LEU A 29 -13.42 -27.63 -7.99
CA LEU A 29 -12.10 -27.05 -8.29
C LEU A 29 -11.06 -27.46 -7.24
N ALA A 30 -11.36 -27.35 -5.95
CA ALA A 30 -10.42 -27.69 -4.89
C ALA A 30 -10.05 -29.18 -4.93
N LEU A 31 -11.05 -30.06 -5.09
CA LEU A 31 -10.84 -31.51 -5.25
C LEU A 31 -9.95 -31.81 -6.46
N LYS A 32 -10.25 -31.22 -7.62
CA LYS A 32 -9.47 -31.39 -8.86
C LYS A 32 -8.02 -30.95 -8.69
N LEU A 33 -7.79 -29.80 -8.05
CA LEU A 33 -6.43 -29.27 -7.84
C LEU A 33 -5.64 -30.11 -6.83
N ALA A 34 -6.30 -30.61 -5.77
CA ALA A 34 -5.69 -31.54 -4.83
C ALA A 34 -5.30 -32.86 -5.51
N LYS A 35 -6.22 -33.48 -6.27
CA LYS A 35 -5.98 -34.71 -7.04
C LYS A 35 -4.81 -34.56 -8.00
N LYS A 36 -4.70 -33.41 -8.69
CA LYS A 36 -3.60 -33.13 -9.61
C LYS A 36 -2.21 -33.29 -8.97
N HIS A 37 -2.06 -32.87 -7.72
CA HIS A 37 -0.78 -32.90 -6.99
C HIS A 37 -0.63 -34.12 -6.07
N ARG A 38 -1.62 -35.03 -6.09
CA ARG A 38 -1.58 -36.33 -5.44
C ARG A 38 -2.39 -37.34 -6.27
N PRO A 39 -1.86 -37.77 -7.44
CA PRO A 39 -2.62 -38.55 -8.40
C PRO A 39 -2.95 -39.97 -7.93
N ASP A 40 -2.19 -40.51 -6.97
CA ASP A 40 -2.33 -41.90 -6.52
C ASP A 40 -3.45 -42.12 -5.49
N GLN A 41 -4.12 -41.06 -5.03
CA GLN A 41 -5.18 -41.13 -4.02
C GLN A 41 -6.39 -40.32 -4.47
N GLU A 42 -7.61 -40.79 -4.20
CA GLU A 42 -8.82 -40.01 -4.51
C GLU A 42 -9.17 -39.04 -3.37
N PRO A 43 -9.50 -37.78 -3.67
CA PRO A 43 -10.04 -36.86 -2.69
C PRO A 43 -11.52 -37.18 -2.42
N THR A 44 -11.89 -37.27 -1.16
CA THR A 44 -13.25 -37.67 -0.73
C THR A 44 -14.11 -36.47 -0.37
N GLU A 45 -13.52 -35.47 0.29
CA GLU A 45 -14.25 -34.33 0.83
C GLU A 45 -13.44 -33.04 0.66
N ALA A 46 -14.12 -31.93 0.43
CA ALA A 46 -13.55 -30.60 0.53
C ALA A 46 -14.39 -29.76 1.50
N SER A 47 -13.72 -29.04 2.39
CA SER A 47 -14.36 -28.13 3.33
C SER A 47 -15.02 -26.95 2.60
N SER A 48 -15.94 -26.28 3.30
CA SER A 48 -16.34 -24.93 2.94
C SER A 48 -15.13 -24.00 2.84
N LEU A 49 -15.27 -22.93 2.06
CA LEU A 49 -14.20 -21.96 1.85
C LEU A 49 -13.89 -21.20 3.13
N ILE A 50 -12.63 -21.25 3.56
CA ILE A 50 -12.11 -20.56 4.73
C ILE A 50 -11.45 -19.27 4.24
N THR A 51 -11.90 -18.13 4.74
CA THR A 51 -11.38 -16.83 4.32
C THR A 51 -10.32 -16.32 5.29
N GLY A 52 -9.12 -16.03 4.78
CA GLY A 52 -8.10 -15.26 5.46
C GLY A 52 -8.02 -13.82 4.94
N ALA A 53 -7.00 -13.07 5.36
CA ALA A 53 -6.80 -11.68 4.93
C ALA A 53 -6.56 -11.56 3.41
N PHE A 54 -5.66 -12.40 2.86
CA PHE A 54 -5.21 -12.33 1.46
C PHE A 54 -5.42 -13.62 0.66
N ASN A 55 -5.88 -14.70 1.30
CA ASN A 55 -6.13 -15.98 0.65
C ASN A 55 -7.50 -16.54 1.07
N ILE A 56 -8.16 -17.21 0.15
CA ILE A 56 -9.27 -18.13 0.46
C ILE A 56 -8.75 -19.55 0.33
N CYS A 57 -9.12 -20.42 1.26
CA CYS A 57 -8.61 -21.78 1.36
C CYS A 57 -9.75 -22.81 1.35
N SER A 58 -9.47 -24.02 0.92
CA SER A 58 -10.32 -25.19 1.12
C SER A 58 -9.44 -26.35 1.59
N ILE A 59 -9.88 -27.05 2.63
CA ILE A 59 -9.20 -28.25 3.12
C ILE A 59 -9.77 -29.43 2.35
N VAL A 60 -8.91 -30.24 1.74
CA VAL A 60 -9.31 -31.45 1.03
C VAL A 60 -8.80 -32.66 1.79
N THR A 61 -9.69 -33.61 2.04
CA THR A 61 -9.39 -34.89 2.68
C THR A 61 -9.35 -35.99 1.61
N PHE A 62 -8.36 -36.87 1.68
CA PHE A 62 -8.22 -38.04 0.81
C PHE A 62 -8.74 -39.32 1.48
N GLU A 63 -8.93 -40.39 0.70
CA GLU A 63 -9.42 -41.69 1.19
C GLU A 63 -8.57 -42.27 2.33
N ASP A 64 -7.26 -42.05 2.30
CA ASP A 64 -6.32 -42.48 3.34
C ASP A 64 -6.34 -41.58 4.60
N GLY A 65 -7.26 -40.62 4.66
CA GLY A 65 -7.38 -39.64 5.74
C GLY A 65 -6.37 -38.50 5.68
N PHE A 66 -5.47 -38.47 4.68
CA PHE A 66 -4.53 -37.38 4.52
C PHE A 66 -5.24 -36.09 4.13
N LYS A 67 -4.81 -34.97 4.71
CA LYS A 67 -5.40 -33.66 4.46
C LYS A 67 -4.42 -32.70 3.80
N VAL A 68 -4.91 -31.99 2.81
CA VAL A 68 -4.21 -30.88 2.16
C VAL A 68 -5.02 -29.61 2.28
N ILE A 69 -4.35 -28.47 2.17
CA ILE A 69 -4.99 -27.17 2.03
C ILE A 69 -4.70 -26.61 0.64
N VAL A 70 -5.77 -26.33 -0.10
CA VAL A 70 -5.72 -25.62 -1.38
C VAL A 70 -5.94 -24.14 -1.09
N ARG A 71 -5.00 -23.29 -1.48
CA ARG A 71 -5.01 -21.85 -1.19
C ARG A 71 -5.11 -21.04 -2.49
N PHE A 72 -5.99 -20.04 -2.48
CA PHE A 72 -6.27 -19.15 -3.59
C PHE A 72 -6.02 -17.69 -3.17
N PRO A 73 -4.95 -17.04 -3.66
CA PRO A 73 -4.73 -15.62 -3.44
C PRO A 73 -5.87 -14.77 -4.00
N ILE A 74 -6.42 -13.91 -3.15
CA ILE A 74 -7.65 -13.17 -3.40
C ILE A 74 -7.43 -12.07 -4.43
N LEU A 75 -8.18 -12.10 -5.54
CA LEU A 75 -8.24 -10.97 -6.48
C LEU A 75 -8.92 -9.77 -5.83
N GLY A 76 -8.41 -8.56 -6.07
CA GLY A 76 -8.93 -7.33 -5.48
C GLY A 76 -8.38 -7.02 -4.09
N ARG A 77 -7.87 -8.01 -3.35
CA ARG A 77 -7.16 -7.78 -2.07
C ARG A 77 -5.65 -7.91 -2.18
N SER A 78 -5.17 -8.91 -2.92
CA SER A 78 -3.74 -9.06 -3.18
C SER A 78 -3.46 -8.61 -4.62
N ARG A 79 -2.67 -7.55 -4.77
CA ARG A 79 -2.35 -6.95 -6.08
C ARG A 79 -1.23 -7.70 -6.80
N PHE A 80 -0.26 -8.21 -6.04
CA PHE A 80 0.91 -8.92 -6.55
C PHE A 80 0.76 -10.44 -6.40
N ARG A 81 -0.39 -11.02 -6.80
CA ARG A 81 -0.76 -12.40 -6.45
C ARG A 81 0.28 -13.46 -6.84
N VAL A 82 0.82 -13.37 -8.05
CA VAL A 82 1.80 -14.34 -8.57
C VAL A 82 3.13 -14.18 -7.84
N GLU A 83 3.63 -12.95 -7.74
CA GLU A 83 4.86 -12.63 -7.00
C GLU A 83 4.75 -13.07 -5.54
N LYS A 84 3.67 -12.72 -4.85
CA LYS A 84 3.35 -13.14 -3.48
C LYS A 84 3.35 -14.66 -3.32
N THR A 85 2.80 -15.39 -4.29
CA THR A 85 2.73 -16.85 -4.24
C THR A 85 4.12 -17.44 -4.40
N ASN A 86 4.87 -16.97 -5.40
CA ASN A 86 6.23 -17.44 -5.66
C ASN A 86 7.16 -17.15 -4.47
N ASP A 87 7.06 -15.96 -3.86
CA ASP A 87 7.87 -15.59 -2.70
C ASP A 87 7.58 -16.47 -1.49
N GLU A 88 6.31 -16.76 -1.23
CA GLU A 88 5.92 -17.67 -0.15
C GLU A 88 6.51 -19.06 -0.35
N LEU A 89 6.47 -19.59 -1.58
CA LEU A 89 7.06 -20.89 -1.93
C LEU A 89 8.59 -20.89 -1.80
N LEU A 90 9.26 -19.84 -2.26
CA LEU A 90 10.72 -19.70 -2.15
C LEU A 90 11.17 -19.63 -0.70
N VAL A 91 10.47 -18.85 0.14
CA VAL A 91 10.76 -18.77 1.58
C VAL A 91 10.55 -20.13 2.24
N MET A 92 9.45 -20.83 1.95
CA MET A 92 9.22 -22.16 2.50
C MET A 92 10.31 -23.16 2.10
N ALA A 93 10.71 -23.18 0.82
CA ALA A 93 11.78 -24.03 0.31
C ALA A 93 13.15 -23.67 0.91
N TYR A 94 13.42 -22.38 1.15
CA TYR A 94 14.65 -21.93 1.79
C TYR A 94 14.74 -22.38 3.25
N LEU A 95 13.64 -22.20 4.01
CA LEU A 95 13.61 -22.45 5.46
C LEU A 95 13.53 -23.94 5.82
N THR A 96 12.85 -24.76 5.00
CA THR A 96 12.59 -26.18 5.29
C THR A 96 13.86 -26.98 5.63
N PRO A 97 14.95 -26.92 4.83
CA PRO A 97 16.17 -27.67 5.15
C PRO A 97 17.09 -26.97 6.16
N ARG A 98 16.80 -25.71 6.55
CA ARG A 98 17.71 -24.86 7.33
C ARG A 98 17.25 -24.59 8.76
N THR A 99 16.00 -24.93 9.07
CA THR A 99 15.40 -24.64 10.37
C THR A 99 14.66 -25.86 10.90
N LYS A 100 14.43 -25.88 12.21
CA LYS A 100 13.55 -26.85 12.86
C LYS A 100 12.09 -26.41 12.87
N ILE A 101 11.76 -25.31 12.21
CA ILE A 101 10.40 -24.77 12.16
C ILE A 101 9.51 -25.78 11.41
N PRO A 102 8.36 -26.17 11.97
CA PRO A 102 7.45 -27.09 11.30
C PRO A 102 6.73 -26.37 10.14
N ILE A 103 7.36 -26.40 8.97
CA ILE A 103 6.84 -25.77 7.75
C ILE A 103 5.99 -26.79 6.98
N PRO A 104 4.77 -26.42 6.53
CA PRO A 104 3.95 -27.30 5.71
C PRO A 104 4.69 -27.73 4.44
N GLN A 105 4.59 -29.00 4.07
CA GLN A 105 5.17 -29.49 2.82
C GLN A 105 4.32 -28.99 1.65
N ILE A 106 4.97 -28.40 0.65
CA ILE A 106 4.33 -28.02 -0.61
C ILE A 106 4.18 -29.27 -1.48
N LEU A 107 2.95 -29.58 -1.88
CA LEU A 107 2.67 -30.64 -2.86
C LEU A 107 2.71 -30.09 -4.29
N GLY A 108 2.30 -28.83 -4.46
CA GLY A 108 2.43 -28.18 -5.75
C GLY A 108 1.79 -26.81 -5.84
N THR A 109 1.94 -26.19 -7.00
CA THR A 109 1.38 -24.87 -7.32
C THR A 109 1.00 -24.83 -8.80
N GLY A 110 0.27 -23.80 -9.21
CA GLY A 110 0.00 -23.51 -10.61
C GLY A 110 -1.01 -22.40 -10.78
N MET A 111 -1.53 -22.32 -12.01
CA MET A 111 -2.58 -21.38 -12.37
C MET A 111 -3.90 -22.13 -12.59
N TRP A 112 -4.99 -21.54 -12.12
CA TRP A 112 -6.34 -21.84 -12.57
C TRP A 112 -6.88 -20.63 -13.34
N ALA A 113 -8.11 -20.74 -13.88
CA ALA A 113 -8.67 -19.73 -14.78
C ALA A 113 -8.66 -18.30 -14.20
N CYS A 114 -8.70 -18.12 -12.88
CA CYS A 114 -8.78 -16.80 -12.24
C CYS A 114 -7.61 -16.45 -11.32
N GLY A 115 -6.48 -17.17 -11.40
CA GLY A 115 -5.26 -16.79 -10.68
C GLY A 115 -4.35 -17.95 -10.26
N PRO A 116 -3.32 -17.67 -9.44
CA PRO A 116 -2.47 -18.70 -8.87
C PRO A 116 -3.20 -19.52 -7.80
N TYR A 117 -2.68 -20.70 -7.51
CA TYR A 117 -3.05 -21.50 -6.34
C TYR A 117 -1.84 -22.27 -5.80
N THR A 118 -1.92 -22.70 -4.54
CA THR A 118 -0.96 -23.62 -3.94
C THR A 118 -1.68 -24.77 -3.26
N VAL A 119 -1.04 -25.94 -3.22
CA VAL A 119 -1.49 -27.11 -2.46
C VAL A 119 -0.35 -27.50 -1.51
N SER A 120 -0.64 -27.52 -0.22
CA SER A 120 0.31 -27.93 0.82
C SER A 120 -0.34 -28.86 1.83
N THR A 121 0.45 -29.53 2.65
CA THR A 121 -0.07 -30.32 3.77
C THR A 121 -0.89 -29.46 4.70
N PHE A 122 -1.99 -30.00 5.21
CA PHE A 122 -2.74 -29.35 6.28
C PHE A 122 -2.00 -29.54 7.62
N VAL A 123 -1.85 -28.46 8.38
CA VAL A 123 -1.27 -28.51 9.73
C VAL A 123 -2.42 -28.47 10.73
N GLU A 124 -2.58 -29.59 11.44
CA GLU A 124 -3.57 -29.70 12.50
C GLU A 124 -3.19 -28.79 13.69
N GLY A 125 -4.18 -28.07 14.22
CA GLY A 125 -3.96 -27.22 15.38
C GLY A 125 -5.01 -26.13 15.55
N THR A 126 -4.96 -25.45 16.70
CA THR A 126 -5.78 -24.27 16.98
C THR A 126 -4.93 -23.02 16.80
N LEU A 127 -5.49 -22.01 16.11
CA LEU A 127 -4.83 -20.71 15.95
C LEU A 127 -4.61 -20.06 17.31
N LEU A 128 -3.38 -19.59 17.57
CA LEU A 128 -3.02 -18.91 18.81
C LEU A 128 -3.93 -17.71 19.10
N SER A 129 -4.35 -16.97 18.07
CA SER A 129 -5.28 -15.83 18.22
C SER A 129 -6.64 -16.20 18.82
N LYS A 130 -7.09 -17.46 18.71
CA LYS A 130 -8.32 -17.94 19.36
C LYS A 130 -8.11 -18.29 20.84
N CYS A 131 -6.85 -18.48 21.25
CA CYS A 131 -6.46 -18.84 22.59
C CYS A 131 -5.91 -17.65 23.40
N LEU A 132 -5.59 -16.54 22.73
CA LEU A 132 -5.11 -15.33 23.40
C LEU A 132 -6.26 -14.62 24.13
N PRO A 133 -6.11 -14.34 25.44
CA PRO A 133 -7.10 -13.61 26.20
C PRO A 133 -7.24 -12.16 25.70
N ASN A 134 -8.40 -11.55 25.95
CA ASN A 134 -8.63 -10.14 25.62
C ASN A 134 -7.59 -9.25 26.34
N PRO A 135 -7.02 -8.24 25.66
CA PRO A 135 -6.09 -7.31 26.27
C PRO A 135 -6.76 -6.63 27.49
N GLY A 136 -6.12 -6.75 28.66
CA GLY A 136 -6.63 -6.24 29.94
C GLY A 136 -7.05 -7.32 30.94
N SER A 137 -7.26 -8.57 30.50
CA SER A 137 -7.36 -9.70 31.43
C SER A 137 -5.94 -10.14 31.80
N GLY A 138 -5.44 -9.59 32.92
CA GLY A 138 -4.12 -9.94 33.45
C GLY A 138 -4.05 -11.43 33.77
N VAL A 139 -3.59 -12.23 32.82
CA VAL A 139 -3.41 -13.67 33.00
C VAL A 139 -2.11 -14.09 32.33
N SER A 140 -1.08 -14.27 33.16
CA SER A 140 0.07 -15.12 32.84
C SER A 140 -0.38 -16.58 32.98
N SER A 141 -0.99 -17.14 31.94
CA SER A 141 -1.32 -18.57 31.92
C SER A 141 -0.10 -19.41 31.48
N PRO A 142 0.07 -20.63 32.02
CA PRO A 142 1.06 -21.59 31.52
C PRO A 142 0.97 -21.81 30.00
N GLU A 143 -0.24 -21.74 29.44
CA GLU A 143 -0.51 -21.83 27.99
C GLU A 143 0.15 -20.69 27.22
N LEU A 144 0.03 -19.45 27.71
CA LEU A 144 0.63 -18.27 27.08
C LEU A 144 2.16 -18.32 27.15
N SER A 145 2.71 -18.77 28.28
CA SER A 145 4.15 -18.98 28.43
C SER A 145 4.69 -20.02 27.43
N ARG A 146 3.96 -21.13 27.24
CA ARG A 146 4.31 -22.14 26.21
C ARG A 146 4.24 -21.56 24.80
N ALA A 147 3.22 -20.78 24.49
CA ALA A 147 3.08 -20.14 23.17
C ALA A 147 4.22 -19.15 22.90
N TYR A 148 4.55 -18.28 23.86
CA TYR A 148 5.66 -17.33 23.73
C TYR A 148 7.02 -18.02 23.64
N ARG A 149 7.22 -19.14 24.35
CA ARG A 149 8.41 -19.96 24.17
C ARG A 149 8.53 -20.50 22.74
N ALA A 150 7.45 -21.07 22.20
CA ALA A 150 7.43 -21.56 20.83
C ALA A 150 7.68 -20.43 19.80
N MET A 151 7.11 -19.23 20.03
CA MET A 151 7.39 -18.05 19.20
C MET A 151 8.86 -17.64 19.29
N ALA A 152 9.45 -17.64 20.48
CA ALA A 152 10.86 -17.32 20.68
C ALA A 152 11.76 -18.34 19.96
N ASP A 153 11.46 -19.64 20.06
CA ASP A 153 12.19 -20.69 19.36
C ASP A 153 12.16 -20.48 17.83
N ILE A 154 10.99 -20.14 17.26
CA ILE A 154 10.86 -19.79 15.84
C ILE A 154 11.71 -18.57 15.49
N MET A 155 11.64 -17.50 16.28
CA MET A 155 12.42 -16.28 16.05
C MET A 155 13.93 -16.54 16.09
N LEU A 156 14.39 -17.38 17.01
CA LEU A 156 15.80 -17.77 17.13
C LEU A 156 16.26 -18.66 15.97
N GLU A 157 15.39 -19.53 15.43
CA GLU A 157 15.68 -20.30 14.22
C GLU A 157 15.78 -19.40 12.98
N LEU A 158 14.89 -18.42 12.84
CA LEU A 158 14.94 -17.43 11.75
C LEU A 158 16.18 -16.52 11.85
N TYR A 159 16.56 -16.10 13.06
CA TYR A 159 17.71 -15.22 13.29
C TYR A 159 19.04 -15.82 12.82
N LYS A 160 19.16 -17.15 12.79
CA LYS A 160 20.36 -17.86 12.28
C LYS A 160 20.56 -17.73 10.78
N LEU A 161 19.62 -17.11 10.07
CA LEU A 161 19.62 -16.97 8.61
C LEU A 161 19.87 -15.51 8.22
N PRO A 162 21.11 -15.00 8.37
CA PRO A 162 21.41 -13.62 8.04
C PRO A 162 21.35 -13.40 6.54
N PHE A 163 20.84 -12.23 6.15
CA PHE A 163 20.91 -11.74 4.78
C PHE A 163 21.64 -10.40 4.76
N PRO A 164 22.52 -10.16 3.77
CA PRO A 164 23.27 -8.91 3.68
C PRO A 164 22.46 -7.74 3.11
N ARG A 165 21.20 -7.99 2.70
CA ARG A 165 20.34 -7.02 2.02
C ARG A 165 18.91 -7.14 2.53
N ILE A 166 18.15 -6.06 2.43
CA ILE A 166 16.71 -6.00 2.69
C ILE A 166 15.97 -6.27 1.38
N GLY A 167 15.09 -7.26 1.37
CA GLY A 167 14.32 -7.65 0.19
C GLY A 167 13.66 -9.02 0.35
N ALA A 168 13.25 -9.60 -0.77
CA ALA A 168 12.70 -10.94 -0.86
C ALA A 168 13.73 -11.95 -1.40
N ILE A 169 13.62 -13.19 -0.91
CA ILE A 169 14.48 -14.31 -1.30
C ILE A 169 14.18 -14.69 -2.76
N GLY A 170 15.24 -14.78 -3.54
CA GLY A 170 15.27 -15.37 -4.87
C GLY A 170 16.14 -16.63 -4.88
N HIS A 171 15.94 -17.45 -5.91
CA HIS A 171 16.78 -18.59 -6.21
C HIS A 171 17.22 -18.51 -7.66
N GLU A 172 18.52 -18.34 -7.89
CA GLU A 172 19.16 -18.41 -9.19
C GLU A 172 20.16 -19.56 -9.15
N VAL A 173 20.30 -20.35 -10.23
CA VAL A 173 21.25 -21.48 -10.41
C VAL A 173 22.00 -21.88 -9.12
N ASP A 174 21.36 -22.72 -8.30
CA ASP A 174 21.86 -23.30 -7.04
C ASP A 174 22.30 -22.32 -5.93
N GLN A 175 21.96 -21.05 -6.04
CA GLN A 175 22.28 -19.99 -5.09
C GLN A 175 21.04 -19.26 -4.59
N TRP A 176 20.91 -19.24 -3.26
CA TRP A 176 19.92 -18.42 -2.56
C TRP A 176 20.46 -17.01 -2.35
N LYS A 177 19.71 -15.99 -2.73
CA LYS A 177 20.08 -14.59 -2.50
C LYS A 177 18.87 -13.70 -2.31
N VAL A 178 19.06 -12.56 -1.64
CA VAL A 178 18.04 -11.50 -1.57
C VAL A 178 18.24 -10.59 -2.77
N ALA A 179 17.44 -10.81 -3.82
CA ALA A 179 17.58 -10.10 -5.11
C ALA A 179 16.24 -9.59 -5.66
N LYS A 180 15.15 -9.78 -4.91
CA LYS A 180 13.80 -9.34 -5.29
C LYS A 180 13.32 -8.28 -4.32
N ARG A 181 12.49 -7.35 -4.81
CA ARG A 181 11.97 -6.27 -3.98
C ARG A 181 11.22 -6.85 -2.77
N PRO A 182 11.30 -6.24 -1.58
CA PRO A 182 10.49 -6.69 -0.46
C PRO A 182 9.02 -6.57 -0.86
N LEU A 183 8.21 -7.58 -0.58
CA LEU A 183 6.77 -7.52 -0.83
C LEU A 183 6.03 -7.20 0.47
N THR A 184 5.78 -5.91 0.70
CA THR A 184 5.19 -5.44 1.96
C THR A 184 3.68 -5.27 1.86
N LEU A 185 3.02 -5.26 3.03
CA LEU A 185 1.61 -4.88 3.13
C LEU A 185 1.39 -3.45 2.61
N ASN A 186 2.28 -2.51 2.96
CA ASN A 186 2.18 -1.12 2.53
C ASN A 186 2.13 -1.00 1.00
N MET A 187 3.05 -1.68 0.30
CA MET A 187 3.07 -1.69 -1.17
C MET A 187 1.78 -2.25 -1.76
N ASN A 188 1.24 -3.33 -1.19
CA ASN A 188 -0.03 -3.89 -1.63
C ASN A 188 -1.18 -2.87 -1.48
N GLU A 189 -1.26 -2.21 -0.34
CA GLU A 189 -2.31 -1.23 -0.04
C GLU A 189 -2.20 0.03 -0.90
N LEU A 190 -0.99 0.54 -1.12
CA LEU A 190 -0.75 1.67 -2.02
C LEU A 190 -1.30 1.39 -3.43
N VAL A 191 -1.07 0.19 -3.97
CA VAL A 191 -1.64 -0.19 -5.27
C VAL A 191 -3.15 -0.43 -5.19
N ARG A 192 -3.63 -1.06 -4.11
CA ARG A 192 -5.02 -1.49 -3.98
C ARG A 192 -5.97 -0.31 -3.78
N VAL A 193 -5.56 0.65 -2.95
CA VAL A 193 -6.42 1.74 -2.44
C VAL A 193 -5.73 3.11 -2.42
N GLY A 194 -4.46 3.20 -2.80
CA GLY A 194 -3.77 4.48 -3.02
C GLY A 194 -3.62 4.87 -4.49
N ASN A 195 -4.18 4.08 -5.42
CA ASN A 195 -4.05 4.24 -6.88
C ASN A 195 -2.58 4.32 -7.35
N TYR A 196 -1.65 3.75 -6.58
CA TYR A 196 -0.22 3.79 -6.84
C TYR A 196 0.15 2.84 -7.99
N PRO A 197 0.94 3.28 -8.99
CA PRO A 197 1.31 2.41 -10.11
C PRO A 197 2.28 1.30 -9.67
N PRO A 198 1.98 0.01 -9.93
CA PRO A 198 2.84 -1.12 -9.53
C PRO A 198 4.28 -1.08 -10.06
N SER A 199 4.50 -0.39 -11.18
CA SER A 199 5.80 -0.24 -11.85
C SER A 199 6.77 0.64 -11.08
N GLU A 200 6.27 1.53 -10.22
CA GLU A 200 7.09 2.47 -9.44
C GLU A 200 7.90 1.77 -8.34
N PHE A 201 7.53 0.55 -7.96
CA PHE A 201 8.37 -0.28 -7.08
C PHE A 201 9.40 -1.06 -7.90
N ALA A 202 10.34 -0.33 -8.52
CA ALA A 202 11.35 -0.89 -9.41
C ALA A 202 12.60 -1.41 -8.68
N GLN A 203 12.88 -0.91 -7.47
CA GLN A 203 14.10 -1.24 -6.76
C GLN A 203 14.09 -2.68 -6.22
N PRO A 204 15.05 -3.53 -6.63
CA PRO A 204 15.00 -4.95 -6.35
C PRO A 204 15.49 -5.32 -4.95
N SER A 205 16.34 -4.56 -4.28
CA SER A 205 16.71 -4.81 -2.87
C SER A 205 17.64 -3.71 -2.37
N PHE A 206 17.72 -3.55 -1.06
CA PHE A 206 18.43 -2.45 -0.41
C PHE A 206 19.63 -3.00 0.36
N GLN A 207 20.77 -2.33 0.31
CA GLN A 207 21.97 -2.74 1.04
C GLN A 207 21.95 -2.27 2.49
N THR A 208 21.38 -1.09 2.73
CA THR A 208 21.35 -0.46 4.05
C THR A 208 19.92 -0.20 4.52
N ALA A 209 19.77 0.08 5.82
CA ALA A 209 18.49 0.51 6.36
C ALA A 209 18.11 1.92 5.88
N SER A 210 19.08 2.79 5.62
CA SER A 210 18.86 4.16 5.11
C SER A 210 18.19 4.13 3.73
N GLU A 211 18.78 3.43 2.76
CA GLU A 211 18.21 3.22 1.42
C GLU A 211 16.77 2.69 1.49
N TYR A 212 16.49 1.78 2.43
CA TYR A 212 15.14 1.25 2.60
C TYR A 212 14.17 2.25 3.23
N PHE A 213 14.62 3.06 4.21
CA PHE A 213 13.78 4.11 4.79
C PHE A 213 13.48 5.22 3.80
N GLU A 214 14.42 5.54 2.94
CA GLU A 214 14.28 6.47 1.82
C GLU A 214 13.23 6.01 0.83
N GLU A 215 13.27 4.74 0.41
CA GLU A 215 12.21 4.17 -0.42
C GLU A 215 10.85 4.23 0.30
N LEU A 216 10.79 3.98 1.61
CA LEU A 216 9.54 4.12 2.37
C LEU A 216 9.04 5.57 2.40
N ALA A 217 9.93 6.56 2.51
CA ALA A 217 9.60 7.98 2.43
C ALA A 217 9.09 8.35 1.03
N ARG A 218 9.76 7.87 -0.02
CA ARG A 218 9.35 8.03 -1.43
C ARG A 218 7.97 7.46 -1.67
N GLN A 219 7.67 6.29 -1.11
CA GLN A 219 6.34 5.68 -1.19
C GLN A 219 5.25 6.56 -0.56
N GLN A 220 5.53 7.23 0.56
CA GLN A 220 4.59 8.16 1.20
C GLN A 220 4.37 9.42 0.34
N TYR A 221 5.45 9.99 -0.21
CA TYR A 221 5.36 11.13 -1.12
C TYR A 221 4.57 10.77 -2.39
N LEU A 222 4.90 9.65 -3.03
CA LEU A 222 4.23 9.22 -4.24
C LEU A 222 2.79 8.77 -3.99
N HIS A 223 2.45 8.29 -2.78
CA HIS A 223 1.05 8.09 -2.41
C HIS A 223 0.26 9.39 -2.50
N LEU A 224 0.81 10.51 -2.01
CA LEU A 224 0.17 11.82 -2.15
C LEU A 224 0.04 12.23 -3.62
N LYS A 225 1.06 11.99 -4.43
CA LYS A 225 1.08 12.34 -5.86
C LYS A 225 0.05 11.56 -6.68
N TYR A 226 -0.06 10.25 -6.45
CA TYR A 226 -0.90 9.35 -7.25
C TYR A 226 -2.32 9.17 -6.70
N GLN A 227 -2.53 9.51 -5.43
CA GLN A 227 -3.87 9.61 -4.88
C GLN A 227 -4.63 10.67 -5.70
N ARG A 228 -5.78 10.30 -6.23
CA ARG A 228 -6.61 11.25 -6.99
C ARG A 228 -7.00 12.39 -6.05
N ASN A 229 -6.57 13.62 -6.37
CA ASN A 229 -6.99 14.86 -5.69
C ASN A 229 -8.53 14.97 -5.63
N ASP A 230 -9.21 14.35 -6.58
CA ASP A 230 -10.66 14.24 -6.65
C ASP A 230 -11.23 13.44 -5.48
N ALA A 231 -10.55 12.45 -4.89
CA ALA A 231 -11.08 11.76 -3.71
C ALA A 231 -11.22 12.70 -2.49
N PHE A 232 -10.31 13.67 -2.35
CA PHE A 232 -10.44 14.73 -1.35
C PHE A 232 -11.54 15.72 -1.74
N LEU A 233 -11.52 16.23 -2.97
CA LEU A 233 -12.47 17.26 -3.41
C LEU A 233 -13.90 16.73 -3.56
N ASP A 234 -14.10 15.53 -4.08
CA ASP A 234 -15.40 14.86 -4.21
C ASP A 234 -16.02 14.55 -2.85
N ARG A 235 -15.21 14.38 -1.80
CA ARG A 235 -15.70 14.21 -0.43
C ARG A 235 -15.88 15.55 0.28
N TYR A 236 -14.98 16.48 0.06
CA TYR A 236 -14.97 17.78 0.72
C TYR A 236 -16.06 18.69 0.15
N ARG A 237 -16.23 18.77 -1.17
CA ARG A 237 -17.20 19.66 -1.84
C ARG A 237 -18.64 19.41 -1.40
N PRO A 238 -19.21 18.19 -1.43
CA PRO A 238 -20.61 18.00 -1.01
C PRO A 238 -20.83 18.33 0.47
N ARG A 239 -19.83 18.05 1.32
CA ARG A 239 -19.89 18.37 2.76
C ARG A 239 -19.75 19.86 3.01
N LEU A 240 -18.88 20.53 2.25
CA LEU A 240 -18.73 21.98 2.28
C LEU A 240 -20.01 22.66 1.80
N GLU A 241 -20.61 22.20 0.70
CA GLU A 241 -21.89 22.72 0.20
C GLU A 241 -23.02 22.56 1.22
N LEU A 242 -23.10 21.40 1.87
CA LEU A 242 -24.05 21.18 2.96
C LEU A 242 -23.76 22.12 4.14
N PHE A 243 -22.52 22.20 4.59
CA PHE A 243 -22.14 23.07 5.70
C PHE A 243 -22.40 24.55 5.40
N LEU A 244 -22.12 25.00 4.18
CA LEU A 244 -22.40 26.36 3.72
C LEU A 244 -23.90 26.67 3.72
N ARG A 245 -24.74 25.68 3.36
CA ARG A 245 -26.20 25.81 3.43
C ARG A 245 -26.69 25.94 4.87
N GLU A 246 -26.21 25.08 5.76
CA GLU A 246 -26.58 25.12 7.18
C GLU A 246 -26.05 26.40 7.85
N MET A 247 -24.82 26.81 7.53
CA MET A 247 -24.23 28.07 7.99
C MET A 247 -25.09 29.26 7.55
N LYS A 248 -25.52 29.30 6.28
CA LYS A 248 -26.39 30.36 5.77
C LYS A 248 -27.72 30.43 6.53
N ALA A 249 -28.35 29.29 6.81
CA ALA A 249 -29.57 29.24 7.61
C ALA A 249 -29.36 29.73 9.06
N CYS A 250 -28.28 29.30 9.71
CA CYS A 250 -27.93 29.79 11.05
C CYS A 250 -27.63 31.29 11.08
N GLU A 251 -26.99 31.83 10.04
CA GLU A 251 -26.76 33.27 9.88
C GLU A 251 -28.10 34.01 9.72
N ASP A 252 -29.02 33.53 8.87
CA ASP A 252 -30.35 34.11 8.67
C ASP A 252 -31.13 34.21 10.00
N GLU A 253 -31.13 33.14 10.79
CA GLU A 253 -31.79 33.10 12.11
C GLU A 253 -31.17 34.10 13.10
N ARG A 254 -29.84 34.20 13.13
CA ARG A 254 -29.11 35.12 14.03
C ARG A 254 -29.28 36.58 13.66
N ILE A 255 -29.36 36.88 12.36
CA ILE A 255 -29.66 38.22 11.84
C ILE A 255 -31.09 38.62 12.20
N CYS A 256 -32.06 37.72 12.03
CA CYS A 256 -33.44 37.95 12.47
C CYS A 256 -33.54 38.20 13.98
N ALA A 257 -32.72 37.51 14.78
CA ALA A 257 -32.64 37.68 16.23
C ALA A 257 -31.84 38.92 16.67
N GLY A 258 -31.21 39.67 15.75
CA GLY A 258 -30.38 40.84 16.06
C GLY A 258 -29.06 40.51 16.77
N THR A 259 -28.57 39.27 16.63
CA THR A 259 -27.33 38.78 17.25
C THR A 259 -26.14 38.70 16.28
N LEU A 260 -26.38 39.00 15.01
CA LEU A 260 -25.40 39.03 13.92
C LEU A 260 -25.83 40.11 12.92
N GLU A 261 -24.89 40.88 12.38
CA GLU A 261 -25.14 41.83 11.29
C GLU A 261 -24.97 41.16 9.91
N GLU A 262 -25.63 41.67 8.86
CA GLU A 262 -25.44 41.17 7.48
C GLU A 262 -23.98 41.30 6.99
N SER A 263 -23.25 42.29 7.50
CA SER A 263 -21.82 42.50 7.19
C SER A 263 -20.92 41.40 7.75
N GLU A 264 -21.39 40.67 8.77
CA GLU A 264 -20.64 39.63 9.48
C GLU A 264 -20.86 38.23 8.89
N ARG A 265 -21.57 38.13 7.77
CA ARG A 265 -21.87 36.86 7.11
C ARG A 265 -20.61 36.19 6.57
N LEU A 266 -20.40 34.92 6.90
CA LEU A 266 -19.20 34.15 6.55
C LEU A 266 -19.44 33.10 5.45
N SER A 267 -20.68 32.63 5.28
CA SER A 267 -20.98 31.58 4.31
C SER A 267 -20.53 31.96 2.89
N GLU A 268 -20.79 33.20 2.47
CA GLU A 268 -20.45 33.67 1.13
C GLU A 268 -18.95 33.84 0.91
N PRO A 269 -18.21 34.56 1.78
CA PRO A 269 -16.75 34.63 1.69
C PRO A 269 -16.08 33.24 1.72
N MET A 270 -16.60 32.32 2.54
CA MET A 270 -16.04 30.97 2.64
C MET A 270 -16.29 30.16 1.37
N ALA A 271 -17.47 30.26 0.76
CA ALA A 271 -17.74 29.66 -0.55
C ALA A 271 -16.83 30.23 -1.65
N GLN A 272 -16.67 31.55 -1.69
CA GLN A 272 -15.83 32.24 -2.66
C GLN A 272 -14.34 31.89 -2.51
N SER A 273 -13.88 31.59 -1.29
CA SER A 273 -12.48 31.26 -1.01
C SER A 273 -11.96 30.04 -1.80
N MET A 274 -12.83 29.09 -2.10
CA MET A 274 -12.50 27.92 -2.93
C MET A 274 -12.37 28.31 -4.40
N ALA A 275 -13.27 29.19 -4.88
CA ALA A 275 -13.34 29.61 -6.27
C ALA A 275 -12.18 30.55 -6.63
N ASN A 276 -11.87 31.51 -5.77
CA ASN A 276 -10.83 32.52 -6.01
C ASN A 276 -9.41 32.06 -5.61
N GLY A 277 -9.26 30.85 -5.07
CA GLY A 277 -7.95 30.29 -4.72
C GLY A 277 -7.45 30.61 -3.31
N MET A 278 -8.15 31.45 -2.55
CA MET A 278 -7.74 31.85 -1.20
C MET A 278 -7.64 30.67 -0.22
N PHE A 279 -8.54 29.69 -0.34
CA PHE A 279 -8.47 28.45 0.43
C PHE A 279 -7.15 27.72 0.17
N TRP A 280 -6.79 27.55 -1.10
CA TRP A 280 -5.58 26.85 -1.53
C TRP A 280 -4.32 27.60 -1.11
N PHE A 281 -4.33 28.93 -1.20
CA PHE A 281 -3.24 29.77 -0.69
C PHE A 281 -3.04 29.56 0.82
N CYS A 282 -4.11 29.65 1.60
CA CYS A 282 -4.05 29.42 3.05
C CYS A 282 -3.58 28.00 3.39
N LEU A 283 -3.95 27.01 2.59
CA LEU A 283 -3.51 25.62 2.76
C LEU A 283 -2.02 25.47 2.45
N ALA A 284 -1.54 26.03 1.33
CA ALA A 284 -0.15 25.98 0.90
C ALA A 284 0.79 26.63 1.93
N VAL A 285 0.41 27.81 2.45
CA VAL A 285 1.18 28.52 3.47
C VAL A 285 1.27 27.72 4.78
N ARG A 286 0.21 27.00 5.16
CA ARG A 286 0.17 26.17 6.39
C ARG A 286 0.82 24.80 6.22
N LYS A 287 0.99 24.33 4.99
CA LYS A 287 1.53 23.02 4.62
C LYS A 287 2.67 23.22 3.62
N SER A 288 3.77 23.80 4.10
CA SER A 288 4.95 24.13 3.28
C SER A 288 5.47 22.96 2.44
N PHE A 289 5.34 21.73 2.93
CA PHE A 289 5.77 20.53 2.20
C PHE A 289 4.93 20.22 0.94
N MET A 290 3.72 20.76 0.83
CA MET A 290 2.83 20.58 -0.33
C MET A 290 2.70 21.86 -1.16
N PHE A 291 3.55 22.86 -0.90
CA PHE A 291 3.43 24.17 -1.55
C PHE A 291 3.47 24.03 -3.07
N ASP A 292 4.45 23.31 -3.61
CA ASP A 292 4.68 23.20 -5.06
C ASP A 292 3.48 22.57 -5.77
N ASP A 293 3.00 21.42 -5.25
CA ASP A 293 1.82 20.74 -5.82
C ASP A 293 0.55 21.59 -5.73
N ILE A 294 0.29 22.24 -4.60
CA ILE A 294 -0.88 23.11 -4.44
C ILE A 294 -0.77 24.32 -5.37
N TYR A 295 0.44 24.87 -5.52
CA TYR A 295 0.71 26.00 -6.38
C TYR A 295 0.42 25.66 -7.84
N TRP A 296 1.08 24.65 -8.40
CA TRP A 296 0.92 24.28 -9.80
C TRP A 296 -0.47 23.76 -10.13
N THR A 297 -1.13 23.05 -9.20
CA THR A 297 -2.44 22.45 -9.45
C THR A 297 -3.60 23.44 -9.31
N PHE A 298 -3.55 24.34 -8.33
CA PHE A 298 -4.73 25.14 -7.94
C PHE A 298 -4.54 26.65 -7.98
N LEU A 299 -3.29 27.14 -7.88
CA LEU A 299 -3.02 28.58 -7.75
C LEU A 299 -2.48 29.17 -9.06
N ASP A 300 -1.51 28.51 -9.70
CA ASP A 300 -0.76 29.05 -10.83
C ASP A 300 -1.68 29.59 -11.93
N GLU A 301 -2.55 28.74 -12.49
CA GLU A 301 -3.45 29.18 -13.55
C GLU A 301 -4.51 30.20 -13.10
N LYS A 302 -4.86 30.22 -11.82
CA LYS A 302 -5.81 31.21 -11.28
C LYS A 302 -5.21 32.61 -11.24
N PHE A 303 -3.92 32.73 -10.93
CA PHE A 303 -3.24 34.01 -10.82
C PHE A 303 -2.58 34.46 -12.11
N TYR A 304 -2.11 33.52 -12.92
CA TYR A 304 -1.27 33.80 -14.10
C TYR A 304 -1.88 33.33 -15.43
N GLY A 305 -3.08 32.76 -15.42
CA GLY A 305 -3.76 32.24 -16.61
C GLY A 305 -3.25 30.87 -17.07
N PRO A 306 -3.78 30.30 -18.16
CA PRO A 306 -3.42 28.95 -18.61
C PRO A 306 -1.91 28.78 -18.80
N LEU A 307 -1.36 27.64 -18.37
CA LEU A 307 0.06 27.33 -18.56
C LEU A 307 0.28 26.67 -19.92
N GLY A 308 0.90 27.37 -20.87
CA GLY A 308 1.26 26.83 -22.18
C GLY A 308 2.64 26.18 -22.15
N VAL A 309 3.66 26.98 -21.89
CA VAL A 309 5.06 26.55 -21.72
C VAL A 309 5.68 27.21 -20.49
N LEU A 310 6.73 26.62 -19.92
CA LEU A 310 7.31 27.11 -18.67
C LEU A 310 7.95 28.50 -18.82
N GLU A 311 8.38 28.83 -20.04
CA GLU A 311 8.88 30.15 -20.44
C GLU A 311 7.85 31.27 -20.19
N ASP A 312 6.55 30.96 -20.20
CA ASP A 312 5.49 31.92 -19.90
C ASP A 312 5.61 32.41 -18.46
N ARG A 313 6.00 31.54 -17.52
CA ARG A 313 6.21 31.90 -16.10
C ARG A 313 7.56 32.54 -15.85
N LEU A 314 8.60 32.12 -16.58
CA LEU A 314 9.90 32.80 -16.55
C LEU A 314 9.80 34.25 -17.01
N SER A 315 8.88 34.55 -17.93
CA SER A 315 8.65 35.91 -18.40
C SER A 315 8.18 36.86 -17.28
N LEU A 316 7.52 36.34 -16.24
CA LEU A 316 6.98 37.08 -15.10
C LEU A 316 8.06 37.55 -14.10
N LEU A 317 9.26 36.95 -14.15
CA LEU A 317 10.38 37.34 -13.30
C LEU A 317 10.90 38.72 -13.70
N SER A 318 11.29 39.51 -12.71
CA SER A 318 11.99 40.79 -12.92
C SER A 318 13.37 40.57 -13.53
N ASP A 319 13.96 41.63 -14.11
CA ASP A 319 15.30 41.55 -14.70
C ASP A 319 16.38 41.23 -13.65
N GLU A 320 16.17 41.67 -12.39
CA GLU A 320 17.02 41.35 -11.26
C GLU A 320 16.92 39.86 -10.88
N GLU A 321 15.71 39.31 -10.84
CA GLU A 321 15.49 37.88 -10.58
C GLU A 321 16.04 36.99 -11.70
N LYS A 322 15.84 37.38 -12.96
CA LYS A 322 16.41 36.67 -14.12
C LYS A 322 17.93 36.69 -14.09
N SER A 323 18.53 37.85 -13.83
CA SER A 323 19.99 38.00 -13.71
C SER A 323 20.54 37.23 -12.50
N GLY A 324 19.80 37.21 -11.39
CA GLY A 324 20.11 36.42 -10.21
C GLY A 324 20.05 34.91 -10.51
N LEU A 325 19.05 34.45 -11.26
CA LEU A 325 18.92 33.07 -11.71
C LEU A 325 20.09 32.68 -12.62
N ASP A 326 20.42 33.51 -13.61
CA ASP A 326 21.56 33.29 -14.50
C ASP A 326 22.89 33.24 -13.74
N GLY A 327 23.08 34.13 -12.77
CA GLY A 327 24.24 34.15 -11.88
C GLY A 327 24.31 32.91 -11.00
N PHE A 328 23.17 32.46 -10.46
CA PHE A 328 23.06 31.24 -9.67
C PHE A 328 23.35 29.99 -10.51
N VAL A 329 22.76 29.88 -11.71
CA VAL A 329 23.01 28.78 -12.66
C VAL A 329 24.49 28.73 -13.04
N LYS A 330 25.11 29.88 -13.37
CA LYS A 330 26.56 29.93 -13.65
C LYS A 330 27.40 29.49 -12.45
N SER A 331 27.06 29.96 -11.25
CA SER A 331 27.73 29.56 -10.01
C SER A 331 27.60 28.06 -9.77
N LYS A 332 26.42 27.48 -9.93
CA LYS A 332 26.18 26.02 -9.79
C LYS A 332 26.89 25.21 -10.87
N MET A 333 26.91 25.66 -12.12
CA MET A 333 27.66 25.01 -13.21
C MET A 333 29.17 25.05 -12.95
N GLN A 334 29.69 26.16 -12.40
CA GLN A 334 31.08 26.27 -11.99
C GLN A 334 31.41 25.32 -10.82
N GLN A 335 30.58 25.31 -9.77
CA GLN A 335 30.73 24.40 -8.63
C GLN A 335 30.69 22.91 -9.06
N SER A 336 29.83 22.57 -10.03
CA SER A 336 29.77 21.24 -10.64
C SER A 336 31.08 20.90 -11.37
N SER A 337 31.64 21.84 -12.13
CA SER A 337 32.92 21.66 -12.84
C SER A 337 34.13 21.56 -11.91
N GLU A 338 34.06 22.17 -10.73
CA GLU A 338 35.11 22.18 -9.70
C GLU A 338 34.92 21.06 -8.65
N CYS A 339 33.91 20.19 -8.82
CA CYS A 339 33.54 19.12 -7.89
C CYS A 339 33.32 19.59 -6.44
N CYS A 340 32.86 20.84 -6.26
CA CYS A 340 32.59 21.46 -4.96
C CYS A 340 31.11 21.88 -4.82
N LEU A 341 30.25 21.34 -5.69
CA LEU A 341 28.82 21.56 -5.65
C LEU A 341 28.27 21.14 -4.29
N ASP A 342 27.67 22.11 -3.61
CA ASP A 342 26.87 21.84 -2.42
C ASP A 342 25.60 21.11 -2.89
N GLU A 343 25.70 19.78 -2.93
CA GLU A 343 24.62 18.85 -3.15
C GLU A 343 23.75 18.87 -1.89
N HIS A 344 22.92 19.91 -1.76
CA HIS A 344 21.72 19.79 -0.95
C HIS A 344 20.84 18.80 -1.68
N LEU A 345 20.96 17.54 -1.27
CA LEU A 345 20.14 16.46 -1.73
C LEU A 345 18.69 16.95 -1.74
N THR A 346 18.11 17.05 -2.92
CA THR A 346 16.67 17.17 -3.09
C THR A 346 15.99 16.02 -2.35
N LEU A 347 14.70 16.12 -2.00
CA LEU A 347 14.01 14.96 -1.41
C LEU A 347 14.20 13.71 -2.28
N ASP A 348 14.24 13.89 -3.60
CA ASP A 348 14.52 12.82 -4.56
C ASP A 348 15.96 12.29 -4.46
N GLU A 349 16.99 13.15 -4.33
CA GLU A 349 18.39 12.72 -4.14
C GLU A 349 18.68 12.18 -2.73
N VAL A 350 18.00 12.66 -1.68
CA VAL A 350 18.00 12.05 -0.34
C VAL A 350 17.36 10.68 -0.43
N MET A 351 16.40 10.47 -1.34
CA MET A 351 15.73 9.18 -1.50
C MET A 351 16.42 8.24 -2.51
N GLU A 352 17.51 8.69 -3.15
CA GLU A 352 18.35 7.94 -4.09
C GLU A 352 19.75 7.59 -3.52
N LEU A 353 20.05 7.88 -2.24
CA LEU A 353 21.35 7.63 -1.57
C LEU A 353 21.34 6.44 -0.61
#